data_AF-A0A1G6KPU9-F1
#
_entry.id   AF-A0A1G6KPU9-F1
#
_cell.length_a   1.000
_cell.length_b   1.000
_cell.length_c   1.000
_cell.angle_alpha   90.00
_cell.angle_beta   90.00
_cell.angle_gamma   90.00
#
_symmetry.space_group_name_H-M   'P 1'
#
loop_
_entity.id
_entity.type
_entity.pdbx_description
1 polymer ?
#
loop_
_entity_poly.entity_id
_entity_poly.type
_entity_poly.pdbx_seq_one_letter_code
_entity_poly.pdbx_strand_id
1 'polypeptide(L)'
;MTGWEITTLIVVLAVVVMIGSWLVGTANRLDRLHVRTDAAWAALDAALARRAVVARAVSGVIDPHTGDRLRVVADRAERAPRADRESAENALTRELASVNRQDLPLSLVAELADAEHRMVIARRVHGDAVRDTLVQRRRRPVRWLKLSGTAPQPTYFEIAEPDLAEDVPRPRPSARVLLLDPDDRVLLFHGHDPGRPRDAFWFTPGGGVEPGEDLRTAAARELHEETGIEVSADTLTGPVWRRRVVFSFEGRTYDAEEWFFVAHLPDGSSVNTSGFTELEARTIADHRWWSPTDLHDTDETVYPVQLADLLPDVSSWDGTVRVVR
;
A
#
# COMPACT_ATOMS: atom_id res chain seq x y z
N MET A 1 -59.78 -33.04 23.72
CA MET A 1 -58.35 -32.79 23.91
C MET A 1 -58.10 -32.37 25.34
N THR A 2 -57.25 -33.08 26.07
CA THR A 2 -56.85 -32.67 27.43
C THR A 2 -55.89 -31.47 27.37
N GLY A 3 -55.78 -30.68 28.44
CA GLY A 3 -54.86 -29.52 28.46
C GLY A 3 -53.40 -29.90 28.13
N TRP A 4 -52.98 -31.11 28.50
CA TRP A 4 -51.65 -31.64 28.23
C TRP A 4 -51.39 -31.95 26.74
N GLU A 5 -52.41 -32.41 26.00
CA GLU A 5 -52.34 -32.63 24.55
C GLU A 5 -52.16 -31.31 23.79
N ILE A 6 -52.88 -30.26 24.21
CA ILE A 6 -52.75 -28.91 23.63
C ILE A 6 -51.34 -28.38 23.87
N THR A 7 -50.82 -28.47 25.10
CA THR A 7 -49.45 -28.05 25.43
C THR A 7 -48.42 -28.82 24.60
N THR A 8 -48.57 -30.13 24.47
CA THR A 8 -47.65 -30.96 23.68
C THR A 8 -47.64 -30.54 22.21
N LEU A 9 -48.82 -30.33 21.62
CA LEU A 9 -48.93 -29.91 20.22
C LEU A 9 -48.32 -28.52 19.97
N ILE A 10 -48.50 -27.59 20.91
CA ILE A 10 -47.86 -26.27 20.86
C ILE A 10 -46.33 -26.39 20.94
N VAL A 11 -45.80 -27.21 21.84
CA VAL A 11 -44.35 -27.42 21.98
C VAL A 11 -43.77 -28.05 20.71
N VAL A 12 -44.43 -29.07 20.15
CA VAL A 12 -43.99 -29.70 18.90
C VAL A 12 -44.00 -28.69 17.75
N LEU A 13 -45.07 -27.90 17.61
CA LEU A 13 -45.14 -26.85 16.59
C LEU A 13 -44.01 -25.82 16.77
N ALA A 14 -43.75 -25.38 18.00
CA ALA A 14 -42.67 -24.45 18.30
C ALA A 14 -41.30 -25.01 17.93
N VAL A 15 -41.03 -26.28 18.24
CA VAL A 15 -39.78 -26.97 17.86
C VAL A 15 -39.65 -27.09 16.34
N VAL A 16 -40.73 -27.46 15.63
CA VAL A 16 -40.73 -27.54 14.16
C VAL A 16 -40.44 -26.18 13.53
N VAL A 17 -41.08 -25.11 14.02
CA VAL A 17 -40.84 -23.73 13.55
C VAL A 17 -39.39 -23.31 13.84
N MET A 18 -38.86 -23.63 15.03
CA MET A 18 -37.48 -23.33 15.41
C MET A 18 -36.47 -24.06 14.50
N ILE A 19 -36.67 -25.36 14.26
CA ILE A 19 -35.82 -26.15 13.35
C ILE A 19 -35.92 -25.63 11.92
N GLY A 20 -37.14 -25.35 11.43
CA GLY A 20 -37.37 -24.80 10.09
C GLY A 20 -36.68 -23.45 9.90
N SER A 21 -36.82 -22.54 10.87
CA SER A 21 -36.13 -21.24 10.88
C SER A 21 -34.60 -21.41 10.86
N TRP A 22 -34.07 -22.33 11.67
CA TRP A 22 -32.64 -22.63 11.71
C TRP A 22 -32.12 -23.22 10.38
N LEU A 23 -32.90 -24.07 9.71
CA LEU A 23 -32.56 -24.63 8.39
C LEU A 23 -32.52 -23.54 7.32
N VAL A 24 -33.54 -22.67 7.26
CA VAL A 24 -33.58 -21.53 6.34
C VAL A 24 -32.41 -20.58 6.60
N GLY A 25 -32.13 -20.26 7.86
CA GLY A 25 -30.97 -19.43 8.23
C GLY A 25 -29.64 -20.05 7.80
N THR A 26 -29.49 -21.37 7.93
CA THR A 26 -28.29 -22.10 7.51
C THR A 26 -28.14 -22.13 5.98
N ALA A 27 -29.24 -22.34 5.25
CA ALA A 27 -29.26 -22.31 3.78
C ALA A 27 -28.92 -20.90 3.26
N ASN A 28 -29.55 -19.85 3.80
CA ASN A 28 -29.25 -18.46 3.44
C ASN A 28 -27.80 -18.08 3.76
N ARG A 29 -27.25 -18.57 4.88
CA ARG A 29 -25.83 -18.36 5.21
C ARG A 29 -24.92 -19.01 4.19
N LEU A 30 -25.26 -20.22 3.74
CA LEU A 30 -24.47 -20.96 2.76
C LEU A 30 -24.51 -20.28 1.39
N ASP A 31 -25.70 -19.86 0.94
CA ASP A 31 -25.89 -19.09 -0.28
C ASP A 31 -25.05 -17.79 -0.30
N ARG A 32 -25.09 -17.01 0.79
CA ARG A 32 -24.23 -15.82 0.93
C ARG A 32 -22.74 -16.14 0.86
N LEU A 33 -22.31 -17.29 1.38
CA LEU A 33 -20.89 -17.70 1.32
C LEU A 33 -20.49 -18.12 -0.10
N HIS A 34 -21.38 -18.75 -0.85
CA HIS A 34 -21.18 -19.05 -2.27
C HIS A 34 -21.04 -17.76 -3.10
N VAL A 35 -22.00 -16.84 -2.95
CA VAL A 35 -21.94 -15.52 -3.59
C VAL A 35 -20.64 -14.78 -3.26
N ARG A 36 -20.19 -14.83 -1.99
CA ARG A 36 -18.91 -14.23 -1.57
C ARG A 36 -17.71 -14.90 -2.23
N THR A 37 -17.73 -16.22 -2.39
CA THR A 37 -16.65 -16.97 -3.05
C THR A 37 -16.56 -16.61 -4.53
N ASP A 38 -17.70 -16.50 -5.21
CA ASP A 38 -17.78 -16.11 -6.62
C ASP A 38 -17.32 -14.66 -6.82
N ALA A 39 -17.75 -13.74 -5.95
CA ALA A 39 -17.29 -12.36 -5.95
C ALA A 39 -15.77 -12.25 -5.67
N ALA A 40 -15.25 -13.01 -4.71
CA ALA A 40 -13.83 -13.04 -4.41
C ALA A 40 -13.01 -13.63 -5.56
N TRP A 41 -13.55 -14.62 -6.28
CA TRP A 41 -12.93 -15.11 -7.51
C TRP A 41 -12.92 -14.05 -8.60
N ALA A 42 -14.02 -13.35 -8.84
CA ALA A 42 -14.08 -12.28 -9.85
C ALA A 42 -13.07 -11.16 -9.55
N ALA A 43 -12.90 -10.80 -8.26
CA ALA A 43 -11.89 -9.84 -7.84
C ALA A 43 -10.46 -10.34 -8.07
N LEU A 44 -10.19 -11.62 -7.79
CA LEU A 44 -8.91 -12.25 -8.10
C LEU A 44 -8.64 -12.26 -9.61
N ASP A 45 -9.61 -12.69 -10.42
CA ASP A 45 -9.48 -12.74 -11.89
C ASP A 45 -9.20 -11.35 -12.47
N ALA A 46 -9.87 -10.30 -11.96
CA ALA A 46 -9.59 -8.92 -12.36
C ALA A 46 -8.17 -8.46 -11.98
N ALA A 47 -7.67 -8.86 -10.80
CA ALA A 47 -6.30 -8.56 -10.38
C ALA A 47 -5.26 -9.27 -11.27
N LEU A 48 -5.52 -10.53 -11.63
CA LEU A 48 -4.68 -11.30 -12.55
C LEU A 48 -4.67 -10.70 -13.97
N ALA A 49 -5.84 -10.33 -14.48
CA ALA A 49 -5.95 -9.67 -15.78
C ALA A 49 -5.18 -8.34 -15.82
N ARG A 50 -5.28 -7.52 -14.75
CA ARG A 50 -4.49 -6.29 -14.65
C ARG A 50 -2.99 -6.56 -14.64
N ARG A 51 -2.55 -7.59 -13.91
CA ARG A 51 -1.14 -8.01 -13.91
C ARG A 51 -0.67 -8.43 -15.30
N ALA A 52 -1.47 -9.18 -16.05
CA ALA A 52 -1.15 -9.56 -17.42
C ALA A 52 -1.02 -8.35 -18.37
N VAL A 53 -1.88 -7.34 -18.23
CA VAL A 53 -1.78 -6.07 -18.97
C VAL A 53 -0.46 -5.36 -18.66
N VAL A 54 -0.10 -5.24 -17.38
CA VAL A 54 1.15 -4.59 -16.97
C VAL A 54 2.37 -5.39 -17.46
N ALA A 55 2.34 -6.72 -17.38
CA ALA A 55 3.39 -7.58 -17.91
C ALA A 55 3.58 -7.39 -19.43
N ARG A 56 2.49 -7.20 -20.19
CA ARG A 56 2.57 -6.84 -21.62
C ARG A 56 3.18 -5.45 -21.83
N ALA A 57 2.89 -4.48 -20.98
CA ALA A 57 3.54 -3.17 -21.05
C ALA A 57 5.05 -3.25 -20.76
N VAL A 58 5.44 -4.00 -19.72
CA VAL A 58 6.84 -4.33 -19.40
C VAL A 58 7.54 -5.00 -20.58
N SER A 59 6.84 -5.91 -21.28
CA SER A 59 7.38 -6.60 -22.46
C SER A 59 7.78 -5.67 -23.63
N GLY A 60 7.26 -4.45 -23.66
CA GLY A 60 7.54 -3.46 -24.71
C GLY A 60 8.74 -2.57 -24.43
N VAL A 61 9.28 -2.60 -23.21
CA VAL A 61 10.38 -1.73 -22.77
C VAL A 61 11.68 -2.48 -22.45
N ILE A 62 11.62 -3.81 -22.33
CA ILE A 62 12.78 -4.67 -22.09
C ILE A 62 13.39 -5.19 -23.40
N ASP A 63 14.48 -5.98 -23.30
CA ASP A 63 15.12 -6.57 -24.47
C ASP A 63 14.13 -7.37 -25.33
N PRO A 64 14.22 -7.33 -26.67
CA PRO A 64 13.21 -7.94 -27.54
C PRO A 64 12.99 -9.45 -27.30
N HIS A 65 14.04 -10.20 -26.96
CA HIS A 65 13.94 -11.65 -26.78
C HIS A 65 13.18 -12.03 -25.50
N THR A 66 13.48 -11.36 -24.39
CA THR A 66 12.74 -11.54 -23.13
C THR A 66 11.35 -10.92 -23.23
N GLY A 67 11.22 -9.77 -23.90
CA GLY A 67 9.95 -9.11 -24.17
C GLY A 67 8.97 -10.02 -24.91
N ASP A 68 9.40 -10.67 -26.00
CA ASP A 68 8.53 -11.58 -26.75
C ASP A 68 8.05 -12.78 -25.91
N ARG A 69 8.95 -13.37 -25.10
CA ARG A 69 8.57 -14.46 -24.17
C ARG A 69 7.56 -13.99 -23.12
N LEU A 70 7.84 -12.86 -22.47
CA LEU A 70 6.96 -12.30 -21.45
C LEU A 70 5.57 -11.97 -22.00
N ARG A 71 5.51 -11.41 -23.21
CA ARG A 71 4.25 -11.09 -23.89
C ARG A 71 3.41 -12.34 -24.14
N VAL A 72 4.01 -13.39 -24.70
CA VAL A 72 3.33 -14.67 -24.97
C VAL A 72 2.80 -15.31 -23.69
N VAL A 73 3.59 -15.29 -22.61
CA VAL A 73 3.18 -15.89 -21.34
C VAL A 73 2.08 -15.05 -20.66
N ALA A 74 2.15 -13.72 -20.71
CA ALA A 74 1.09 -12.84 -20.21
C ALA A 74 -0.22 -13.02 -20.98
N ASP A 75 -0.15 -13.10 -22.31
CA ASP A 75 -1.28 -13.38 -23.19
C ASP A 75 -1.93 -14.74 -22.90
N ARG A 76 -1.12 -15.75 -22.54
CA ARG A 76 -1.59 -17.08 -22.15
C ARG A 76 -2.24 -17.06 -20.77
N ALA A 77 -1.66 -16.35 -19.80
CA ALA A 77 -2.22 -16.22 -18.46
C ALA A 77 -3.62 -15.58 -18.47
N GLU A 78 -3.78 -14.48 -19.21
CA GLU A 78 -5.05 -13.75 -19.33
C GLU A 78 -6.16 -14.61 -19.96
N ARG A 79 -5.84 -15.39 -21.00
CA ARG A 79 -6.82 -16.20 -21.74
C ARG A 79 -7.03 -17.61 -21.19
N ALA A 80 -6.23 -18.06 -20.22
CA ALA A 80 -6.30 -19.43 -19.72
C ALA A 80 -7.68 -19.71 -19.08
N PRO A 81 -8.31 -20.86 -19.36
CA PRO A 81 -9.52 -21.26 -18.64
C PRO A 81 -9.20 -21.50 -17.16
N ARG A 82 -10.21 -21.46 -16.28
CA ARG A 82 -10.04 -21.58 -14.83
C ARG A 82 -9.19 -22.79 -14.39
N ALA A 83 -9.35 -23.94 -15.07
CA ALA A 83 -8.61 -25.16 -14.75
C ALA A 83 -7.10 -25.03 -14.99
N ASP A 84 -6.70 -24.27 -16.02
CA ASP A 84 -5.30 -24.09 -16.41
C ASP A 84 -4.71 -22.77 -15.90
N ARG A 85 -5.54 -21.90 -15.31
CA ARG A 85 -5.17 -20.55 -14.90
C ARG A 85 -4.00 -20.54 -13.92
N GLU A 86 -3.99 -21.47 -12.98
CA GLU A 86 -2.92 -21.58 -11.98
C GLU A 86 -1.55 -21.82 -12.62
N SER A 87 -1.48 -22.79 -13.54
CA SER A 87 -0.25 -23.11 -14.26
C SER A 87 0.22 -21.97 -15.14
N ALA A 88 -0.71 -21.25 -15.77
CA ALA A 88 -0.40 -20.11 -16.62
C ALA A 88 0.10 -18.90 -15.80
N GLU A 89 -0.51 -18.58 -14.67
CA GLU A 89 -0.05 -17.52 -13.75
C GLU A 89 1.31 -17.86 -13.11
N ASN A 90 1.56 -19.13 -12.82
CA ASN A 90 2.86 -19.60 -12.33
C ASN A 90 3.95 -19.45 -13.39
N ALA A 91 3.63 -19.67 -14.67
CA ALA A 91 4.55 -19.38 -15.76
C ALA A 91 4.83 -17.88 -15.88
N LEU A 92 3.81 -17.04 -15.82
CA LEU A 92 3.95 -15.58 -15.85
C LEU A 92 4.81 -15.07 -14.70
N THR A 93 4.62 -15.61 -13.49
CA THR A 93 5.41 -15.25 -12.32
C THR A 93 6.89 -15.57 -12.49
N ARG A 94 7.22 -16.73 -13.07
CA ARG A 94 8.62 -17.09 -13.35
C ARG A 94 9.26 -16.18 -14.40
N GLU A 95 8.54 -15.82 -15.45
CA GLU A 95 9.06 -14.90 -16.47
C GLU A 95 9.25 -13.50 -15.90
N LEU A 96 8.29 -12.98 -15.13
CA LEU A 96 8.42 -11.69 -14.46
C LEU A 96 9.59 -11.65 -13.48
N ALA A 97 9.87 -12.75 -12.78
CA ALA A 97 11.03 -12.85 -11.88
C ALA A 97 12.39 -12.73 -12.60
N SER A 98 12.43 -12.98 -13.92
CA SER A 98 13.65 -12.80 -14.72
C SER A 98 13.87 -11.38 -15.24
N VAL A 99 12.88 -10.49 -15.09
CA VAL A 99 12.96 -9.10 -15.55
C VAL A 99 13.79 -8.28 -14.57
N ASN A 100 14.81 -7.59 -15.07
CA ASN A 100 15.55 -6.61 -14.27
C ASN A 100 14.69 -5.34 -14.07
N ARG A 101 14.22 -5.12 -12.84
CA ARG A 101 13.36 -3.97 -12.51
C ARG A 101 14.08 -2.62 -12.62
N GLN A 102 15.41 -2.60 -12.53
CA GLN A 102 16.21 -1.37 -12.63
C GLN A 102 16.18 -0.76 -14.04
N ASP A 103 15.93 -1.57 -15.06
CA ASP A 103 15.89 -1.13 -16.46
C ASP A 103 14.51 -0.60 -16.87
N LEU A 104 13.53 -0.61 -15.96
CA LEU A 104 12.15 -0.22 -16.23
C LEU A 104 11.88 1.26 -15.89
N PRO A 105 10.98 1.93 -16.63
CA PRO A 105 10.42 3.23 -16.22
C PRO A 105 9.72 3.13 -14.84
N LEU A 106 9.85 4.18 -14.00
CA LEU A 106 9.27 4.23 -12.64
C LEU A 106 7.78 3.86 -12.63
N SER A 107 7.03 4.41 -13.59
CA SER A 107 5.59 4.19 -13.71
C SER A 107 5.25 2.71 -13.91
N LEU A 108 6.06 1.97 -14.67
CA LEU A 108 5.86 0.54 -14.89
C LEU A 108 6.28 -0.30 -13.70
N VAL A 109 7.33 0.10 -12.96
CA VAL A 109 7.69 -0.55 -11.69
C VAL A 109 6.57 -0.41 -10.67
N ALA A 110 6.02 0.80 -10.52
CA ALA A 110 4.92 1.07 -9.59
C ALA A 110 3.63 0.33 -9.99
N GLU A 111 3.26 0.34 -11.27
CA GLU A 111 2.10 -0.41 -11.78
C GLU A 111 2.27 -1.93 -11.63
N LEU A 112 3.49 -2.45 -11.83
CA LEU A 112 3.77 -3.88 -11.64
C LEU A 112 3.68 -4.27 -10.16
N ALA A 113 4.27 -3.47 -9.27
CA ALA A 113 4.20 -3.68 -7.83
C ALA A 113 2.75 -3.61 -7.31
N ASP A 114 1.97 -2.62 -7.75
CA ASP A 114 0.54 -2.51 -7.40
C ASP A 114 -0.26 -3.72 -7.91
N ALA A 115 -0.02 -4.15 -9.15
CA ALA A 115 -0.69 -5.32 -9.72
C ALA A 115 -0.34 -6.62 -8.96
N GLU A 116 0.93 -6.83 -8.61
CA GLU A 116 1.38 -7.99 -7.81
C GLU A 116 0.80 -7.94 -6.39
N HIS A 117 0.78 -6.77 -5.74
CA HIS A 117 0.21 -6.60 -4.42
C HIS A 117 -1.30 -6.88 -4.40
N ARG A 118 -2.05 -6.33 -5.35
CA ARG A 118 -3.49 -6.60 -5.50
C ARG A 118 -3.77 -8.07 -5.74
N MET A 119 -2.96 -8.74 -6.55
CA MET A 119 -3.06 -10.18 -6.78
C MET A 119 -2.86 -10.98 -5.49
N VAL A 120 -1.85 -10.65 -4.67
CA VAL A 120 -1.60 -11.31 -3.37
C VAL A 120 -2.77 -11.12 -2.42
N ILE A 121 -3.27 -9.89 -2.27
CA ILE A 121 -4.44 -9.60 -1.42
C ILE A 121 -5.67 -10.34 -1.93
N ALA A 122 -5.98 -10.25 -3.22
CA ALA A 122 -7.16 -10.88 -3.79
C ALA A 122 -7.11 -12.42 -3.66
N ARG A 123 -5.92 -13.02 -3.82
CA ARG A 123 -5.72 -14.47 -3.61
C ARG A 123 -6.00 -14.84 -2.15
N ARG A 124 -5.52 -14.05 -1.19
CA ARG A 124 -5.79 -14.28 0.24
C ARG A 124 -7.28 -14.18 0.55
N VAL A 125 -7.95 -13.13 0.09
CA VAL A 125 -9.40 -12.94 0.26
C VAL A 125 -10.20 -14.09 -0.37
N HIS A 126 -9.79 -14.55 -1.55
CA HIS A 126 -10.39 -15.73 -2.19
C HIS A 126 -10.17 -16.99 -1.34
N GLY A 127 -8.94 -17.23 -0.87
CA GLY A 127 -8.62 -18.36 0.01
C GLY A 127 -9.43 -18.37 1.31
N ASP A 128 -9.64 -17.20 1.92
CA ASP A 128 -10.47 -17.06 3.13
C ASP A 128 -11.95 -17.35 2.84
N ALA A 129 -12.48 -16.86 1.70
CA ALA A 129 -13.86 -17.16 1.28
C ALA A 129 -14.07 -18.66 0.98
N VAL A 130 -13.10 -19.30 0.32
CA VAL A 130 -13.09 -20.76 0.07
C VAL A 130 -13.08 -21.51 1.40
N ARG A 131 -12.19 -21.13 2.33
CA ARG A 131 -12.08 -21.74 3.66
C ARG A 131 -13.39 -21.66 4.44
N ASP A 132 -13.98 -20.47 4.53
CA ASP A 132 -15.24 -20.22 5.23
C ASP A 132 -16.38 -21.09 4.67
N THR A 133 -16.46 -21.18 3.34
CA THR A 133 -17.45 -21.99 2.63
C THR A 133 -17.25 -23.48 2.87
N LEU A 134 -16.01 -23.98 2.83
CA LEU A 134 -15.69 -25.38 3.11
C LEU A 134 -15.98 -25.75 4.57
N VAL A 135 -15.64 -24.89 5.53
CA VAL A 135 -15.95 -25.10 6.95
C VAL A 135 -17.46 -25.23 7.16
N GLN A 136 -18.26 -24.38 6.52
CA GLN A 136 -19.72 -24.46 6.61
C GLN A 136 -20.27 -25.72 5.94
N ARG A 137 -19.77 -26.07 4.75
CA ARG A 137 -20.17 -27.30 4.02
C ARG A 137 -19.85 -28.58 4.76
N ARG A 138 -18.78 -28.60 5.59
CA ARG A 138 -18.37 -29.78 6.37
C ARG A 138 -19.27 -30.08 7.56
N ARG A 139 -20.15 -29.16 7.99
CA ARG A 139 -21.05 -29.38 9.13
C ARG A 139 -22.00 -30.56 8.86
N ARG A 140 -22.10 -31.49 9.83
CA ARG A 140 -22.97 -32.69 9.76
C ARG A 140 -24.39 -32.43 9.25
N PRO A 141 -25.15 -31.45 9.76
CA PRO A 141 -26.51 -31.22 9.28
C PRO A 141 -26.56 -30.70 7.84
N VAL A 142 -25.59 -29.88 7.41
CA VAL A 142 -25.50 -29.37 6.03
C VAL A 142 -25.27 -30.51 5.05
N ARG A 143 -24.41 -31.47 5.41
CA ARG A 143 -24.15 -32.68 4.61
C ARG A 143 -25.35 -33.62 4.55
N TRP A 144 -25.95 -33.92 5.70
CA TRP A 144 -27.06 -34.88 5.79
C TRP A 144 -28.28 -34.39 5.00
N LEU A 145 -28.57 -33.09 5.09
CA LEU A 145 -29.70 -32.46 4.43
C LEU A 145 -29.37 -31.91 3.04
N LYS A 146 -28.15 -32.14 2.53
CA LYS A 146 -27.67 -31.67 1.21
C LYS A 146 -27.96 -30.18 0.94
N LEU A 147 -27.83 -29.33 1.98
CA LEU A 147 -28.19 -27.91 1.90
C LEU A 147 -27.31 -27.11 0.93
N SER A 148 -26.16 -27.65 0.52
CA SER A 148 -25.27 -27.05 -0.48
C SER A 148 -25.76 -27.19 -1.93
N GLY A 149 -26.84 -27.94 -2.16
CA GLY A 149 -27.42 -28.13 -3.49
C GLY A 149 -26.41 -28.66 -4.51
N THR A 150 -26.47 -28.11 -5.73
CA THR A 150 -25.61 -28.42 -6.88
C THR A 150 -24.43 -27.47 -7.04
N ALA A 151 -24.27 -26.49 -6.15
CA ALA A 151 -23.19 -25.51 -6.28
C ALA A 151 -21.82 -26.21 -6.26
N PRO A 152 -20.90 -25.86 -7.19
CA PRO A 152 -19.61 -26.52 -7.32
C PRO A 152 -18.81 -26.42 -6.02
N GLN A 153 -17.89 -27.36 -5.82
CA GLN A 153 -17.01 -27.31 -4.66
C GLN A 153 -15.98 -26.19 -4.86
N PRO A 154 -15.84 -25.26 -3.91
CA PRO A 154 -14.82 -24.22 -4.01
C PRO A 154 -13.42 -24.85 -3.85
N THR A 155 -12.51 -24.46 -4.73
CA THR A 155 -11.12 -24.92 -4.77
C THR A 155 -10.16 -23.77 -4.44
N TYR A 156 -9.05 -24.08 -3.79
CA TYR A 156 -7.98 -23.11 -3.59
C TYR A 156 -7.28 -22.82 -4.92
N PHE A 157 -6.60 -21.67 -4.97
CA PHE A 157 -5.83 -21.22 -6.11
C PHE A 157 -4.41 -20.88 -5.63
N GLU A 158 -3.43 -21.66 -6.06
CA GLU A 158 -2.04 -21.55 -5.59
C GLU A 158 -1.15 -20.95 -6.67
N ILE A 159 -0.86 -19.65 -6.54
CA ILE A 159 0.17 -19.01 -7.34
C ILE A 159 1.48 -19.08 -6.58
N ALA A 160 2.58 -19.41 -7.27
CA ALA A 160 3.92 -19.12 -6.82
C ALA A 160 3.94 -17.65 -6.37
N GLU A 161 4.24 -17.44 -5.10
CA GLU A 161 4.43 -16.07 -4.63
C GLU A 161 5.65 -15.54 -5.40
N PRO A 162 5.53 -14.39 -6.10
CA PRO A 162 6.73 -13.75 -6.64
C PRO A 162 7.72 -13.65 -5.49
N ASP A 163 9.01 -13.87 -5.76
CA ASP A 163 10.01 -13.67 -4.75
C ASP A 163 9.98 -12.18 -4.41
N LEU A 164 9.23 -11.84 -3.37
CA LEU A 164 9.24 -10.52 -2.73
C LEU A 164 10.55 -10.36 -1.94
N ALA A 165 11.61 -11.07 -2.35
CA ALA A 165 12.95 -11.07 -1.82
C ALA A 165 13.46 -9.63 -1.78
N GLU A 166 13.47 -9.08 -0.57
CA GLU A 166 14.17 -7.87 -0.10
C GLU A 166 13.87 -6.53 -0.79
N ASP A 167 13.32 -6.53 -2.01
CA ASP A 167 13.02 -5.36 -2.84
C ASP A 167 11.55 -4.90 -2.77
N VAL A 168 10.70 -5.57 -1.99
CA VAL A 168 9.48 -4.91 -1.51
C VAL A 168 9.93 -4.02 -0.36
N PRO A 169 9.94 -2.70 -0.55
CA PRO A 169 10.30 -1.86 0.57
C PRO A 169 9.21 -2.04 1.63
N ARG A 170 9.62 -2.42 2.83
CA ARG A 170 8.71 -2.42 3.97
C ARG A 170 8.51 -0.97 4.38
N PRO A 171 7.32 -0.59 4.88
CA PRO A 171 7.11 0.72 5.47
C PRO A 171 8.22 1.02 6.47
N ARG A 172 9.10 1.96 6.12
CA ARG A 172 10.16 2.45 7.00
C ARG A 172 9.70 3.80 7.54
N PRO A 173 9.59 3.97 8.87
CA PRO A 173 9.28 5.28 9.42
C PRO A 173 10.41 6.26 9.10
N SER A 174 10.02 7.46 8.67
CA SER A 174 10.92 8.60 8.53
C SER A 174 10.32 9.81 9.25
N ALA A 175 11.19 10.67 9.74
CA ALA A 175 10.81 11.91 10.41
C ALA A 175 11.19 13.09 9.51
N ARG A 176 10.21 13.97 9.25
CA ARG A 176 10.35 15.14 8.40
C ARG A 176 10.13 16.40 9.22
N VAL A 177 10.82 17.48 8.88
CA VAL A 177 10.74 18.75 9.61
C VAL A 177 10.24 19.88 8.72
N LEU A 178 9.11 20.46 9.10
CA LEU A 178 8.63 21.75 8.63
C LEU A 178 9.32 22.82 9.47
N LEU A 179 10.56 23.17 9.08
CA LEU A 179 11.29 24.24 9.73
C LEU A 179 10.79 25.58 9.22
N LEU A 180 10.24 26.40 10.12
CA LEU A 180 9.71 27.72 9.81
C LEU A 180 10.67 28.81 10.29
N ASP A 181 10.88 29.84 9.47
CA ASP A 181 11.57 31.07 9.88
C ASP A 181 10.59 32.07 10.54
N PRO A 182 11.08 33.22 11.05
CA PRO A 182 10.21 34.23 11.65
C PRO A 182 9.15 34.85 10.72
N ASP A 183 9.27 34.65 9.41
CA ASP A 183 8.32 35.13 8.39
C ASP A 183 7.33 34.01 7.97
N ASP A 184 7.24 32.92 8.73
CA ASP A 184 6.43 31.72 8.43
C ASP A 184 6.76 31.06 7.07
N ARG A 185 7.99 31.24 6.57
CA ARG A 185 8.48 30.53 5.39
C ARG A 185 9.05 29.18 5.79
N VAL A 186 8.86 28.16 4.94
CA VAL A 186 9.38 26.81 5.18
C VAL A 186 10.69 26.57 4.43
N LEU A 187 11.67 25.96 5.09
CA LEU A 187 12.90 25.51 4.45
C LEU A 187 12.65 24.24 3.63
N LEU A 188 13.02 24.25 2.36
CA LEU A 188 13.02 23.07 1.49
C LEU A 188 14.37 22.87 0.80
N PHE A 189 14.71 21.61 0.55
CA PHE A 189 15.84 21.18 -0.27
C PHE A 189 15.39 20.83 -1.68
N HIS A 190 16.18 21.23 -2.67
CA HIS A 190 15.99 20.87 -4.06
C HIS A 190 16.90 19.71 -4.41
N GLY A 191 16.34 18.55 -4.72
CA GLY A 191 17.12 17.38 -5.07
C GLY A 191 16.55 16.58 -6.23
N HIS A 192 17.29 15.54 -6.60
CA HIS A 192 16.97 14.65 -7.71
C HIS A 192 17.50 13.24 -7.44
N ASP A 193 16.92 12.24 -8.10
CA ASP A 193 17.51 10.90 -8.17
C ASP A 193 18.71 10.93 -9.13
N PRO A 194 19.92 10.45 -8.75
CA PRO A 194 21.07 10.37 -9.67
C PRO A 194 20.77 9.61 -10.97
N GLY A 195 19.87 8.63 -10.92
CA GLY A 195 19.42 7.87 -12.09
C GLY A 195 18.44 8.64 -12.99
N ARG A 196 17.83 9.72 -12.49
CA ARG A 196 16.87 10.58 -13.21
C ARG A 196 17.09 12.07 -12.89
N PRO A 197 18.20 12.67 -13.33
CA PRO A 197 18.56 14.05 -12.98
C PRO A 197 17.63 15.13 -13.54
N ARG A 198 16.68 14.77 -14.42
CA ARG A 198 15.66 15.70 -14.93
C ARG A 198 14.39 15.75 -14.06
N ASP A 199 14.22 14.80 -13.15
CA ASP A 199 13.05 14.69 -12.28
C ASP A 199 13.39 15.30 -10.91
N ALA A 200 13.63 16.62 -10.90
CA ALA A 200 13.97 17.35 -9.68
C ALA A 200 12.72 17.76 -8.89
N PHE A 201 12.83 17.79 -7.57
CA PHE A 201 11.73 18.13 -6.68
C PHE A 201 12.22 18.77 -5.38
N TRP A 202 11.34 19.55 -4.76
CA TRP A 202 11.55 20.16 -3.46
C TRP A 202 10.95 19.29 -2.35
N PHE A 203 11.69 19.12 -1.26
CA PHE A 203 11.27 18.32 -0.11
C PHE A 203 11.79 18.90 1.20
N THR A 204 11.19 18.48 2.30
CA THR A 204 11.55 18.93 3.66
C THR A 204 12.81 18.23 4.17
N PRO A 205 13.60 18.89 5.04
CA PRO A 205 14.63 18.21 5.81
C PRO A 205 14.09 16.98 6.53
N GLY A 206 14.91 15.94 6.67
CA GLY A 206 14.57 14.75 7.42
C GLY A 206 14.96 13.43 6.75
N GLY A 207 14.95 12.37 7.55
CA GLY A 207 15.44 11.07 7.15
C GLY A 207 14.81 9.90 7.91
N GLY A 208 15.37 8.72 7.71
CA GLY A 208 14.84 7.48 8.26
C GLY A 208 15.10 7.36 9.77
N VAL A 209 14.13 6.84 10.51
CA VAL A 209 14.32 6.56 11.94
C VAL A 209 15.32 5.41 12.12
N GLU A 210 16.24 5.56 13.07
CA GLU A 210 17.22 4.54 13.43
C GLU A 210 16.69 3.51 14.47
N PRO A 211 17.28 2.30 14.56
CA PRO A 211 16.85 1.31 15.55
C PRO A 211 16.98 1.81 16.99
N GLY A 212 15.86 1.87 17.70
CA GLY A 212 15.79 2.33 19.10
C GLY A 212 15.59 3.84 19.27
N GLU A 213 15.52 4.58 18.17
CA GLU A 213 15.24 6.01 18.12
C GLU A 213 13.71 6.26 18.02
N ASP A 214 13.21 7.31 18.67
CA ASP A 214 11.83 7.78 18.47
C ASP A 214 11.74 8.84 17.36
N LEU A 215 10.52 9.10 16.86
CA LEU A 215 10.30 10.01 15.73
C LEU A 215 10.79 11.44 15.98
N ARG A 216 10.69 11.95 17.21
CA ARG A 216 11.08 13.33 17.55
C ARG A 216 12.59 13.46 17.64
N THR A 217 13.23 12.45 18.21
CA THR A 217 14.68 12.33 18.27
C THR A 217 15.25 12.26 16.86
N ALA A 218 14.67 11.43 15.98
CA ALA A 218 15.05 11.36 14.58
C ALA A 218 14.89 12.70 13.87
N ALA A 219 13.75 13.39 14.03
CA ALA A 219 13.53 14.72 13.43
C ALA A 219 14.59 15.74 13.87
N ALA A 220 14.93 15.78 15.16
CA ALA A 220 15.93 16.71 15.68
C ALA A 220 17.36 16.38 15.20
N ARG A 221 17.72 15.09 15.16
CA ARG A 221 19.01 14.62 14.63
C ARG A 221 19.18 14.98 13.16
N GLU A 222 18.22 14.59 12.32
CA GLU A 222 18.27 14.83 10.87
C GLU A 222 18.32 16.33 10.55
N LEU A 223 17.53 17.15 11.27
CA LEU A 223 17.59 18.60 11.10
C LEU A 223 18.99 19.14 11.41
N HIS A 224 19.61 18.69 12.50
CA HIS A 224 20.95 19.12 12.86
C HIS A 224 22.00 18.65 11.84
N GLU A 225 21.92 17.42 11.37
CA GLU A 225 22.85 16.85 10.39
C GLU A 225 22.77 17.59 9.04
N GLU A 226 21.56 17.86 8.56
CA GLU A 226 21.34 18.46 7.24
C GLU A 226 21.47 20.00 7.21
N THR A 227 21.21 20.67 8.34
CA THR A 227 21.13 22.14 8.38
C THR A 227 22.03 22.79 9.43
N GLY A 228 22.66 22.01 10.32
CA GLY A 228 23.39 22.52 11.48
C GLY A 228 22.50 23.13 12.58
N ILE A 229 21.18 23.14 12.40
CA ILE A 229 20.25 23.77 13.34
C ILE A 229 19.94 22.79 14.47
N GLU A 230 20.26 23.20 15.69
CA GLU A 230 20.02 22.40 16.89
C GLU A 230 18.69 22.79 17.55
N VAL A 231 17.79 21.82 17.66
CA VAL A 231 16.50 21.94 18.35
C VAL A 231 16.32 20.77 19.31
N SER A 232 15.67 21.01 20.45
CA SER A 232 15.32 19.91 21.36
C SER A 232 14.14 19.12 20.80
N ALA A 233 14.23 17.79 20.81
CA ALA A 233 13.14 16.89 20.41
C ALA A 233 11.81 17.18 21.14
N ASP A 234 11.89 17.66 22.38
CA ASP A 234 10.73 18.03 23.21
C ASP A 234 10.05 19.32 22.76
N THR A 235 10.77 20.18 22.03
CA THR A 235 10.25 21.46 21.51
C THR A 235 9.56 21.34 20.15
N LEU A 236 9.69 20.20 19.48
CA LEU A 236 9.02 19.94 18.21
C LEU A 236 7.50 19.88 18.40
N THR A 237 6.74 20.51 17.51
CA THR A 237 5.27 20.39 17.49
C THR A 237 4.87 19.26 16.54
N GLY A 238 3.91 18.41 16.94
CA GLY A 238 3.41 17.31 16.10
C GLY A 238 3.60 15.89 16.66
N PRO A 239 3.46 14.86 15.81
CA PRO A 239 3.42 14.94 14.35
C PRO A 239 2.17 15.64 13.83
N VAL A 240 2.31 16.62 12.94
CA VAL A 240 1.19 17.38 12.37
C VAL A 240 0.60 16.65 11.16
N TRP A 241 1.46 16.04 10.34
CA TRP A 241 1.07 15.29 9.15
C TRP A 241 1.69 13.89 9.11
N ARG A 242 1.03 13.01 8.36
CA ARG A 242 1.56 11.71 7.95
C ARG A 242 1.37 11.49 6.47
N ARG A 243 2.40 10.99 5.80
CA ARG A 243 2.36 10.60 4.39
C ARG A 243 2.95 9.20 4.22
N ARG A 244 2.39 8.41 3.32
CA ARG A 244 3.03 7.17 2.87
C ARG A 244 3.35 7.31 1.40
N VAL A 245 4.61 7.13 1.04
CA VAL A 245 5.10 7.31 -0.33
C VAL A 245 6.01 6.16 -0.71
N VAL A 246 5.79 5.62 -1.90
CA VAL A 246 6.69 4.65 -2.52
C VAL A 246 7.46 5.36 -3.63
N PHE A 247 8.79 5.39 -3.53
CA PHE A 247 9.65 6.08 -4.49
C PHE A 247 10.90 5.26 -4.80
N SER A 248 11.55 5.56 -5.92
CA SER A 248 12.85 4.97 -6.28
C SER A 248 13.93 6.02 -6.08
N PHE A 249 15.08 5.60 -5.56
CA PHE A 249 16.28 6.44 -5.42
C PHE A 249 17.53 5.58 -5.55
N GLU A 250 18.49 5.99 -6.40
CA GLU A 250 19.69 5.19 -6.74
C GLU A 250 19.37 3.76 -7.19
N GLY A 251 18.26 3.58 -7.92
CA GLY A 251 17.81 2.27 -8.40
C GLY A 251 17.26 1.33 -7.32
N ARG A 252 17.06 1.82 -6.08
CA ARG A 252 16.40 1.09 -4.98
C ARG A 252 15.01 1.66 -4.74
N THR A 253 14.06 0.79 -4.41
CA THR A 253 12.69 1.21 -4.05
C THR A 253 12.59 1.41 -2.54
N TYR A 254 11.93 2.49 -2.12
CA TYR A 254 11.64 2.83 -0.73
C TYR A 254 10.12 2.97 -0.53
N ASP A 255 9.62 2.56 0.63
CA ASP A 255 8.23 2.68 1.11
C ASP A 255 8.34 3.43 2.42
N ALA A 256 8.30 4.76 2.33
CA ALA A 256 8.48 5.63 3.47
C ALA A 256 7.13 5.94 4.10
N GLU A 257 7.04 5.77 5.42
CA GLU A 257 5.98 6.34 6.25
C GLU A 257 6.53 7.61 6.91
N GLU A 258 6.30 8.75 6.28
CA GLU A 258 6.81 10.05 6.67
C GLU A 258 5.91 10.69 7.74
N TRP A 259 6.51 11.12 8.84
CA TRP A 259 5.85 11.84 9.93
C TRP A 259 6.44 13.24 10.05
N PHE A 260 5.60 14.27 9.93
CA PHE A 260 6.03 15.67 9.86
C PHE A 260 5.91 16.35 11.21
N PHE A 261 6.99 17.02 11.64
CA PHE A 261 7.04 17.84 12.85
C PHE A 261 7.31 19.30 12.47
N VAL A 262 6.78 20.23 13.24
CA VAL A 262 7.04 21.66 13.06
C VAL A 262 8.15 22.08 14.02
N ALA A 263 9.12 22.81 13.49
CA ALA A 263 10.17 23.48 14.26
C ALA A 263 10.21 24.96 13.87
N HIS A 264 10.71 25.81 14.77
CA HIS A 264 10.96 27.21 14.46
C HIS A 264 12.47 27.46 14.50
N LEU A 265 12.95 28.22 13.53
CA LEU A 265 14.36 28.59 13.41
C LEU A 265 14.78 29.39 14.66
N PRO A 266 15.78 28.92 15.44
CA PRO A 266 16.25 29.65 16.59
C PRO A 266 16.91 30.97 16.18
N ASP A 267 16.73 32.02 16.99
CA ASP A 267 17.30 33.34 16.73
C ASP A 267 18.81 33.29 16.47
N GLY A 268 19.26 33.96 15.40
CA GLY A 268 20.66 34.02 15.02
C GLY A 268 21.22 32.74 14.38
N SER A 269 20.40 31.72 14.14
CA SER A 269 20.78 30.52 13.41
C SER A 269 20.76 30.75 11.90
N SER A 270 21.62 30.04 11.18
CA SER A 270 21.63 30.02 9.72
C SER A 270 21.82 28.59 9.23
N VAL A 271 21.26 28.28 8.06
CA VAL A 271 21.36 26.95 7.46
C VAL A 271 22.81 26.71 7.05
N ASN A 272 23.36 25.61 7.54
CA ASN A 272 24.68 25.11 7.21
C ASN A 272 24.57 23.67 6.68
N THR A 273 24.73 23.51 5.38
CA THR A 273 24.64 22.21 4.69
C THR A 273 25.96 21.45 4.60
N SER A 274 27.02 21.90 5.29
CA SER A 274 28.33 21.21 5.28
C SER A 274 28.31 19.84 5.98
N GLY A 275 27.23 19.54 6.72
CA GLY A 275 27.01 18.24 7.37
C GLY A 275 26.44 17.15 6.46
N PHE A 276 26.08 17.48 5.21
CA PHE A 276 25.54 16.50 4.26
C PHE A 276 26.47 15.28 4.10
N THR A 277 25.84 14.11 4.09
CA THR A 277 26.49 12.87 3.70
C THR A 277 26.99 12.94 2.25
N GLU A 278 27.91 12.05 1.86
CA GLU A 278 28.37 11.97 0.47
C GLU A 278 27.23 11.76 -0.53
N LEU A 279 26.13 11.14 -0.10
CA LEU A 279 24.96 10.92 -0.94
C LEU A 279 24.16 12.20 -1.12
N GLU A 280 23.78 12.85 -0.02
CA GLU A 280 23.05 14.13 -0.03
C GLU A 280 23.80 15.21 -0.81
N ALA A 281 25.11 15.32 -0.63
CA ALA A 281 25.94 16.29 -1.35
C ALA A 281 25.96 16.06 -2.87
N ARG A 282 25.67 14.84 -3.35
CA ARG A 282 25.53 14.54 -4.79
C ARG A 282 24.12 14.78 -5.31
N THR A 283 23.11 14.71 -4.47
CA THR A 283 21.70 14.64 -4.88
C THR A 283 20.91 15.91 -4.57
N ILE A 284 21.34 16.67 -3.56
CA ILE A 284 20.78 17.96 -3.17
C ILE A 284 21.60 19.05 -3.82
N ALA A 285 20.95 19.85 -4.66
CA ALA A 285 21.59 20.91 -5.44
C ALA A 285 21.54 22.26 -4.73
N ASP A 286 20.45 22.56 -4.02
CA ASP A 286 20.27 23.84 -3.32
C ASP A 286 19.20 23.75 -2.22
N HIS A 287 19.03 24.81 -1.46
CA HIS A 287 17.96 24.99 -0.48
C HIS A 287 17.34 26.40 -0.58
N ARG A 288 16.08 26.53 -0.18
CA ARG A 288 15.37 27.81 -0.22
C ARG A 288 14.31 27.89 0.87
N TRP A 289 14.07 29.11 1.35
CA TRP A 289 12.91 29.47 2.17
C TRP A 289 11.73 29.82 1.27
N TRP A 290 10.61 29.12 1.47
CA TRP A 290 9.41 29.21 0.65
C TRP A 290 8.25 29.80 1.44
N SER A 291 7.68 30.90 0.94
CA SER A 291 6.41 31.42 1.48
C SER A 291 5.22 30.60 0.98
N PRO A 292 4.07 30.58 1.68
CA PRO A 292 2.85 29.97 1.15
C PRO A 292 2.47 30.49 -0.24
N THR A 293 2.66 31.79 -0.49
CA THR A 293 2.42 32.42 -1.80
C THR A 293 3.38 31.89 -2.86
N ASP A 294 4.68 31.82 -2.58
CA ASP A 294 5.68 31.28 -3.50
C ASP A 294 5.36 29.83 -3.88
N LEU A 295 4.89 29.03 -2.90
CA LEU A 295 4.49 27.65 -3.11
C LEU A 295 3.22 27.50 -3.95
N HIS A 296 2.31 28.47 -3.92
CA HIS A 296 1.13 28.48 -4.78
C HIS A 296 1.44 28.92 -6.21
N ASP A 297 2.42 29.82 -6.38
CA ASP A 297 2.74 30.43 -7.66
C ASP A 297 3.79 29.65 -8.47
N THR A 298 4.41 28.62 -7.89
CA THR A 298 5.46 27.83 -8.56
C THR A 298 4.92 26.70 -9.44
N ASP A 299 5.60 26.47 -10.56
CA ASP A 299 5.40 25.30 -11.43
C ASP A 299 6.35 24.14 -11.07
N GLU A 300 7.22 24.31 -10.07
CA GLU A 300 8.17 23.29 -9.63
C GLU A 300 7.48 22.18 -8.82
N THR A 301 8.04 20.97 -8.86
CA THR A 301 7.48 19.85 -8.09
C THR A 301 7.85 19.99 -6.62
N VAL A 302 6.85 20.10 -5.75
CA VAL A 302 7.04 20.21 -4.29
C VAL A 302 6.31 19.08 -3.58
N TYR A 303 6.97 18.47 -2.58
CA TYR A 303 6.38 17.47 -1.70
C TYR A 303 6.40 17.90 -0.23
N PRO A 304 5.32 17.62 0.54
CA PRO A 304 4.05 17.04 0.09
C PRO A 304 3.28 17.96 -0.86
N VAL A 305 2.43 17.42 -1.74
CA VAL A 305 1.76 18.21 -2.80
C VAL A 305 0.77 19.23 -2.24
N GLN A 306 0.34 19.01 -1.00
CA GLN A 306 -0.59 19.87 -0.27
C GLN A 306 0.14 20.87 0.64
N LEU A 307 1.48 20.97 0.54
CA LEU A 307 2.29 21.81 1.41
C LEU A 307 1.80 23.26 1.36
N ALA A 308 1.59 23.83 0.17
CA ALA A 308 1.14 25.20 -0.02
C ALA A 308 -0.18 25.49 0.73
N ASP A 309 -1.18 24.61 0.55
CA ASP A 309 -2.51 24.77 1.14
C ASP A 309 -2.51 24.63 2.67
N LEU A 310 -1.66 23.75 3.20
CA LEU A 310 -1.73 23.35 4.61
C LEU A 310 -0.71 24.08 5.49
N LEU A 311 0.32 24.68 4.92
CA LEU A 311 1.37 25.39 5.67
C LEU A 311 0.80 26.48 6.60
N PRO A 312 -0.18 27.32 6.21
CA PRO A 312 -0.72 28.35 7.11
C PRO A 312 -1.37 27.81 8.39
N ASP A 313 -1.86 26.56 8.37
CA ASP A 313 -2.56 25.96 9.50
C ASP A 313 -1.61 25.33 10.53
N VAL A 314 -0.35 25.03 10.17
CA VAL A 314 0.53 24.18 11.01
C VAL A 314 0.91 24.83 12.32
N SER A 315 1.02 26.15 12.36
CA SER A 315 1.32 26.93 13.57
C SER A 315 0.16 26.93 14.57
N SER A 316 -1.04 26.55 14.14
CA SER A 316 -2.27 26.48 14.97
C SER A 316 -2.77 25.05 15.17
N TRP A 317 -1.87 24.06 15.06
CA TRP A 317 -2.19 22.64 15.12
C TRP A 317 -3.06 22.26 16.33
N ASP A 318 -4.17 21.56 16.06
CA ASP A 318 -5.21 21.17 17.01
C ASP A 318 -4.89 19.89 17.81
N GLY A 319 -3.70 19.32 17.64
CA GLY A 319 -3.28 18.05 18.25
C GLY A 319 -3.61 16.80 17.41
N THR A 320 -4.24 16.94 16.25
CA THR A 320 -4.65 15.81 15.39
C THR A 320 -3.71 15.62 14.19
N VAL A 321 -3.18 14.42 14.01
CA VAL A 321 -2.35 14.06 12.83
C VAL A 321 -3.24 14.02 11.57
N ARG A 322 -2.90 14.79 10.54
CA ARG A 322 -3.61 14.77 9.24
C ARG A 322 -2.86 13.91 8.22
N VAL A 323 -3.57 13.19 7.36
CA VAL A 323 -2.93 12.44 6.26
C VAL A 323 -2.74 13.35 5.05
N VAL A 324 -1.53 13.42 4.52
CA VAL A 324 -1.16 14.24 3.35
C VAL A 324 -0.58 13.37 2.23
N ARG A 325 -0.54 13.92 1.00
CA ARG A 325 -0.08 13.25 -0.23
C ARG A 325 1.20 13.84 -0.78
#